data_AF-Q5GVP2-F1
#
_entry.id   AF-Q5GVP2-F1
#
_cell.length_a   1.000
_cell.length_b   1.000
_cell.length_c   1.000
_cell.angle_alpha   90.00
_cell.angle_beta   90.00
_cell.angle_gamma   90.00
#
_symmetry.space_group_name_H-M   'P 1'
#
loop_
_entity.id
_entity.type
_entity.pdbx_description
1 polymer ?
#
loop_
_entity_poly.entity_id
_entity_poly.type
_entity_poly.pdbx_seq_one_letter_code
_entity_poly.pdbx_strand_id
1 'polypeptide(L)' 'MTLIALSATLSNYRHWVFDMDGTLTEAVHDFALMRRVLDIPPESDILHHLAALPADEAAAKHAWLL' A
#
# COMPACT_ATOMS: atom_id res chain seq x y z
N MET A 1 41.54 -13.62 -1.97
CA MET A 1 40.81 -14.84 -2.38
C MET A 1 39.43 -14.73 -1.77
N THR A 2 38.48 -14.16 -2.51
CA THR A 2 37.17 -13.76 -1.99
C THR A 2 36.24 -14.97 -2.08
N LEU A 3 35.77 -15.47 -0.94
CA LEU A 3 34.78 -16.54 -0.88
C LEU A 3 33.41 -15.97 -1.27
N ILE A 4 32.94 -16.33 -2.46
CA ILE A 4 31.54 -16.14 -2.83
C ILE A 4 30.77 -17.27 -2.15
N ALA A 5 30.03 -16.96 -1.09
CA ALA A 5 29.10 -17.92 -0.52
C ALA A 5 27.98 -18.19 -1.54
N LEU A 6 27.92 -19.42 -2.06
CA LEU A 6 26.79 -19.87 -2.87
C LEU A 6 25.54 -19.89 -1.97
N SER A 7 24.63 -18.95 -2.18
CA SER A 7 23.35 -18.95 -1.49
C SER A 7 22.58 -20.23 -1.85
N ALA A 8 21.99 -20.87 -0.84
CA ALA A 8 21.17 -22.06 -1.06
C ALA A 8 19.98 -21.69 -1.96
N THR A 9 19.61 -22.59 -2.88
CA THR A 9 18.39 -22.41 -3.68
C THR A 9 17.17 -22.32 -2.76
N LEU A 10 16.18 -21.50 -3.14
CA LEU A 10 14.99 -21.24 -2.32
C LEU A 10 14.29 -22.53 -1.82
N SER A 11 14.35 -23.59 -2.64
CA SER A 11 13.82 -24.93 -2.36
C SER A 11 14.50 -25.67 -1.18
N ASN A 12 15.65 -25.21 -0.70
CA ASN A 12 16.40 -25.85 0.39
C ASN A 12 15.95 -25.37 1.78
N TYR A 13 15.20 -24.27 1.86
CA TYR A 13 14.66 -23.79 3.12
C TYR A 13 13.46 -24.63 3.55
N ARG A 14 13.44 -25.01 4.83
CA ARG A 14 12.38 -25.85 5.45
C ARG A 14 11.52 -25.11 6.47
N HIS A 15 11.95 -23.91 6.87
CA HIS A 15 11.27 -23.09 7.86
C HIS A 15 11.12 -21.69 7.28
N TRP A 16 9.91 -21.16 7.34
CA TRP A 16 9.53 -19.88 6.75
C TRP A 16 8.82 -19.05 7.80
N VAL A 17 9.19 -17.78 7.86
CA VAL A 17 8.49 -16.78 8.65
C VAL A 17 7.87 -15.82 7.65
N PHE A 18 6.58 -15.61 7.78
CA PHE A 18 5.84 -14.65 6.96
C PHE A 18 5.40 -13.51 7.86
N ASP A 19 5.55 -12.31 7.33
CA ASP A 19 4.89 -11.15 7.90
C ASP A 19 3.37 -11.28 7.73
N MET A 20 2.60 -10.54 8.51
CA MET A 20 1.14 -10.62 8.51
C MET A 20 0.56 -9.61 7.52
N ASP A 21 0.72 -8.32 7.79
CA ASP A 21 0.04 -7.25 7.06
C ASP A 21 0.68 -6.99 5.70
N GLY A 22 -0.11 -7.13 4.63
CA GLY A 22 0.37 -7.00 3.25
C GLY A 22 1.16 -8.20 2.72
N THR A 23 1.36 -9.25 3.54
CA THR A 23 1.95 -10.53 3.11
C THR A 23 0.96 -11.68 3.20
N LEU A 24 0.32 -11.87 4.37
CA LEU A 24 -0.70 -12.89 4.58
C LEU A 24 -2.11 -12.31 4.63
N THR A 25 -2.26 -11.01 4.91
CA THR A 25 -3.55 -10.31 5.02
C THR A 25 -3.62 -9.13 4.05
N GLU A 26 -4.79 -8.92 3.48
CA GLU A 26 -5.12 -7.73 2.70
C GLU A 26 -5.97 -6.79 3.55
N ALA A 27 -5.57 -5.52 3.63
CA ALA A 27 -6.33 -4.52 4.38
C ALA A 27 -7.64 -4.18 3.66
N VAL A 28 -8.77 -4.36 4.36
CA VAL A 28 -10.09 -3.97 3.86
C VAL A 28 -10.36 -2.53 4.27
N HIS A 29 -10.47 -1.65 3.28
CA HIS A 29 -10.81 -0.25 3.48
C HIS A 29 -12.26 0.02 3.14
N ASP A 30 -12.93 0.86 3.94
CA ASP A 30 -14.25 1.38 3.59
C ASP A 30 -14.12 2.52 2.57
N PHE A 31 -13.99 2.13 1.30
CA PHE A 31 -13.86 3.08 0.19
C PHE A 31 -15.07 4.01 0.04
N ALA A 32 -16.26 3.59 0.47
CA ALA A 32 -17.45 4.42 0.42
C ALA A 32 -17.36 5.55 1.46
N LEU A 33 -16.89 5.25 2.67
CA LEU A 33 -16.60 6.26 3.68
C LEU A 33 -15.49 7.22 3.23
N MET A 34 -14.38 6.68 2.70
CA MET A 34 -13.27 7.50 2.21
C MET A 34 -13.72 8.53 1.17
N ARG A 35 -14.51 8.09 0.18
CA ARG A 35 -15.03 8.99 -0.87
C ARG A 35 -15.88 10.12 -0.29
N ARG A 36 -16.71 9.84 0.72
CA ARG A 36 -17.54 10.86 1.38
C ARG A 36 -16.71 11.86 2.17
N VAL A 37 -15.73 11.38 2.95
CA VAL A 37 -14.91 12.26 3.80
C VAL A 37 -13.98 13.14 2.97
N LEU A 38 -13.46 12.60 1.86
CA LEU A 38 -12.54 13.30 0.98
C LEU A 38 -13.23 14.10 -0.15
N ASP A 39 -14.56 14.11 -0.16
CA ASP A 39 -15.39 14.76 -1.20
C ASP A 39 -15.04 14.30 -2.63
N ILE A 40 -14.87 12.98 -2.80
CA ILE A 40 -14.50 12.36 -4.07
C ILE A 40 -15.76 11.85 -4.78
N PRO A 41 -15.94 12.14 -6.08
CA PRO A 41 -17.08 11.65 -6.83
C PRO A 41 -17.20 10.11 -6.80
N PRO A 42 -18.42 9.55 -6.77
CA PRO A 42 -18.64 8.11 -6.65
C PRO A 42 -18.08 7.27 -7.80
N GLU A 43 -17.73 7.86 -8.93
CA GLU A 43 -17.17 7.14 -10.09
C GLU A 43 -15.68 7.40 -10.28
N SER A 44 -15.07 8.24 -9.44
CA SER A 44 -13.66 8.61 -9.55
C SER A 44 -12.75 7.62 -8.81
N ASP A 45 -11.60 7.34 -9.43
CA ASP A 45 -10.49 6.72 -8.73
C ASP A 45 -9.95 7.66 -7.65
N ILE A 46 -9.75 7.14 -6.43
CA ILE A 46 -9.42 7.95 -5.26
C ILE A 46 -8.04 8.60 -5.44
N LEU A 47 -7.03 7.83 -5.83
CA LEU A 47 -5.66 8.32 -5.93
C LEU A 47 -5.50 9.30 -7.09
N HIS A 48 -6.11 8.99 -8.24
CA HIS A 48 -6.09 9.86 -9.40
C HIS A 48 -6.81 11.19 -9.14
N HIS A 49 -7.95 11.15 -8.41
CA HIS A 49 -8.66 12.36 -8.03
C HIS A 49 -7.81 13.24 -7.11
N LEU A 50 -7.18 12.66 -6.08
CA LEU A 50 -6.31 13.40 -5.16
C LEU A 50 -5.09 14.02 -5.88
N ALA A 51 -4.49 13.28 -6.82
CA ALA A 51 -3.35 13.75 -7.60
C ALA A 51 -3.69 14.92 -8.55
N ALA A 52 -4.97 15.08 -8.91
CA ALA A 52 -5.44 16.16 -9.77
C ALA A 52 -5.76 17.46 -9.00
N LEU A 53 -5.78 17.42 -7.67
CA LEU A 53 -6.05 18.59 -6.82
C LEU A 53 -4.83 19.52 -6.73
N PRO A 54 -5.03 20.81 -6.39
CA PRO A 54 -3.95 21.69 -6.00
C PRO A 54 -3.14 21.10 -4.83
N ALA A 55 -1.82 21.33 -4.83
CA ALA A 55 -0.90 20.67 -3.90
C ALA A 55 -1.30 20.79 -2.42
N ASP A 56 -1.77 21.96 -2.00
CA ASP A 56 -2.18 22.21 -0.61
C ASP A 56 -3.43 21.41 -0.22
N GLU A 57 -4.39 21.28 -1.13
CA GLU A 57 -5.61 20.50 -0.91
C GLU A 57 -5.33 18.99 -0.94
N ALA A 58 -4.51 18.54 -1.90
CA ALA A 58 -4.05 17.16 -1.99
C ALA A 58 -3.31 16.74 -0.71
N ALA A 59 -2.40 17.58 -0.21
CA ALA A 59 -1.63 17.29 1.00
C ALA A 59 -2.51 17.11 2.24
N ALA A 60 -3.50 17.98 2.43
CA ALA A 60 -4.44 17.87 3.54
C ALA A 60 -5.28 16.57 3.47
N LYS A 61 -5.75 16.22 2.27
CA LYS A 61 -6.54 14.99 2.05
C LYS A 61 -5.68 13.72 2.15
N HIS A 62 -4.42 13.77 1.72
CA HIS A 62 -3.47 12.68 1.92
C HIS A 62 -3.13 12.44 3.40
N ALA A 63 -3.01 13.51 4.21
CA ALA A 63 -2.73 13.37 5.64
C ALA A 63 -3.83 12.65 6.41
N TRP A 64 -5.08 12.67 5.93
CA TRP A 64 -6.18 11.90 6.51
C TRP A 64 -6.10 10.39 6.23
N LEU A 65 -5.34 9.98 5.20
CA LEU A 65 -5.18 8.59 4.78
C LEU A 65 -4.04 7.84 5.48
N LEU A 66 -3.22 8.55 6.28
CA LEU A 66 -2.07 8.04 7.02
C LEU A 66 -2.43 7.78 8.48
#